data_AF-A0A9P0JPS8-F1
#
_entry.id   AF-A0A9P0JPS8-F1
#
_cell.length_a   1.000
_cell.length_b   1.000
_cell.length_c   1.000
_cell.angle_alpha   90.00
_cell.angle_beta   90.00
_cell.angle_gamma   90.00
#
_symmetry.space_group_name_H-M   'P 1'
#
loop_
_entity.id
_entity.type
_entity.pdbx_description
1 polymer ?
#
loop_
_entity_poly.entity_id
_entity_poly.type
_entity_poly.pdbx_seq_one_letter_code
_entity_poly.pdbx_strand_id
1 'polypeptide(L)'
;MLAQRTLSGHLDKGTSQRLYNYRHSRARIVVENSFGLLASVFHVFRKPLMINLENAEIVTKICIYLHNFLRRIKTSRTLHCSQRTLDNETQDGKIIPGSWRAVVQGDTGLLNLTNRARRANIEAKELRKEFMRYFQSDDRLVRTISPNFSFFTLTFLLS
;
A
#
# COMPACT_ATOMS: atom_id res chain seq x y z
N MET A 1 -4.99 -4.73 10.50
CA MET A 1 -3.58 -4.42 10.80
C MET A 1 -3.56 -3.02 11.38
N LEU A 2 -3.56 -2.90 12.70
CA LEU A 2 -3.27 -1.60 13.31
C LEU A 2 -1.88 -1.18 12.85
N ALA A 3 -1.67 0.11 12.67
CA ALA A 3 -0.38 0.75 12.45
C ALA A 3 0.58 0.65 13.66
N GLN A 4 0.68 -0.56 14.21
CA GLN A 4 1.59 -0.96 15.26
C GLN A 4 2.37 -2.13 14.65
N ARG A 5 3.61 -1.96 14.25
CA ARG A 5 4.66 -1.32 15.01
C ARG A 5 5.34 -0.32 14.11
N THR A 6 5.38 0.92 14.56
CA THR A 6 6.51 1.79 14.27
C THR A 6 7.76 0.91 14.25
N LEU A 7 8.53 0.94 13.16
CA LEU A 7 9.90 0.40 13.08
C LEU A 7 10.85 1.11 14.07
N SER A 8 10.30 1.65 15.15
CA SER A 8 10.97 2.32 16.22
C SER A 8 11.42 1.22 17.19
N GLY A 9 12.65 0.76 16.99
CA GLY A 9 13.54 0.78 18.14
C GLY A 9 13.49 2.18 18.77
N HIS A 10 13.83 2.33 20.04
CA HIS A 10 13.86 3.65 20.69
C HIS A 10 14.67 4.64 19.81
N LEU A 11 13.96 5.45 19.02
CA LEU A 11 14.52 6.37 18.04
C LEU A 11 13.98 7.73 18.42
N ASP A 12 14.88 8.65 18.68
CA ASP A 12 14.52 9.96 19.19
C ASP A 12 13.62 10.70 18.19
N LYS A 13 12.71 11.51 18.76
CA LYS A 13 11.84 12.40 17.98
C LYS A 13 12.74 13.34 17.15
N GLY A 14 12.45 13.47 15.86
CA GLY A 14 13.21 14.33 14.94
C GLY A 14 14.32 13.65 14.14
N THR A 15 14.62 12.38 14.40
CA THR A 15 15.63 11.66 13.60
C THR A 15 15.15 11.41 12.16
N SER A 16 16.07 11.55 11.22
CA SER A 16 15.91 11.20 9.79
C SER A 16 15.36 9.78 9.60
N GLN A 17 15.84 8.84 10.41
CA GLN A 17 15.40 7.45 10.41
C GLN A 17 13.93 7.28 10.82
N ARG A 18 13.48 8.02 11.84
CA ARG A 18 12.07 7.98 12.28
C ARG A 18 11.13 8.54 11.21
N LEU A 19 11.50 9.66 10.58
CA LEU A 19 10.71 10.24 9.49
C LEU A 19 10.61 9.29 8.29
N TYR A 20 11.72 8.67 7.91
CA TYR A 20 11.73 7.65 6.85
C TYR A 20 10.83 6.46 7.20
N ASN A 21 10.94 5.91 8.42
CA ASN A 21 10.11 4.81 8.88
C ASN A 21 8.62 5.14 8.81
N TYR A 22 8.24 6.34 9.24
CA TYR A 22 6.87 6.82 9.18
C TYR A 22 6.37 6.88 7.72
N ARG A 23 7.12 7.54 6.83
CA ARG A 23 6.77 7.64 5.40
C ARG A 23 6.70 6.26 4.72
N HIS A 24 7.64 5.37 5.01
CA HIS A 24 7.64 4.01 4.49
C HIS A 24 6.41 3.22 4.96
N SER A 25 6.04 3.35 6.24
CA SER A 25 4.83 2.72 6.76
C SER A 25 3.57 3.25 6.06
N ARG A 26 3.49 4.57 5.81
CA ARG A 26 2.39 5.19 5.07
C ARG A 26 2.28 4.68 3.64
N ALA A 27 3.40 4.58 2.92
CA ALA A 27 3.42 4.02 1.57
C ALA A 27 2.90 2.57 1.55
N ARG A 28 3.31 1.76 2.52
CA ARG A 28 2.83 0.38 2.66
C ARG A 28 1.32 0.31 2.91
N ILE A 29 0.77 1.18 3.78
CA ILE A 29 -0.67 1.22 4.04
C ILE A 29 -1.47 1.50 2.76
N VAL A 30 -0.99 2.41 1.90
CA VAL A 30 -1.63 2.69 0.61
C VAL A 30 -1.68 1.44 -0.26
N VAL A 31 -0.54 0.74 -0.39
CA VAL A 31 -0.47 -0.50 -1.17
C VAL A 31 -1.39 -1.58 -0.61
N GLU A 32 -1.38 -1.79 0.71
CA GLU A 32 -2.26 -2.76 1.37
C GLU A 32 -3.74 -2.44 1.18
N ASN A 33 -4.13 -1.18 1.28
CA ASN A 33 -5.50 -0.72 1.02
C ASN A 33 -5.93 -1.01 -0.41
N SER A 34 -5.06 -0.75 -1.39
CA SER A 34 -5.37 -1.01 -2.80
C SER A 34 -5.59 -2.49 -3.08
N PHE A 35 -4.66 -3.34 -2.68
CA PHE A 35 -4.79 -4.78 -2.89
C PHE A 35 -5.90 -5.41 -2.04
N GLY A 36 -6.13 -4.91 -0.83
CA GLY A 36 -7.24 -5.30 0.03
C GLY A 36 -8.59 -4.98 -0.59
N LEU A 37 -8.73 -3.79 -1.19
CA LEU A 37 -9.92 -3.42 -1.96
C LEU A 37 -10.10 -4.35 -3.16
N LEU A 38 -9.04 -4.57 -3.96
CA LEU A 38 -9.09 -5.48 -5.10
C LEU A 38 -9.48 -6.90 -4.70
N ALA A 39 -9.01 -7.43 -3.57
CA ALA A 39 -9.41 -8.76 -3.09
C ALA A 39 -10.84 -8.82 -2.55
N SER A 40 -11.31 -7.73 -1.93
CA SER A 40 -12.69 -7.63 -1.45
C SER A 40 -13.69 -7.63 -2.62
N VAL A 41 -13.36 -6.93 -3.70
CA VAL A 41 -14.21 -6.76 -4.90
C VAL A 41 -14.02 -7.90 -5.90
N PHE A 42 -12.77 -8.27 -6.19
CA PHE A 42 -12.41 -9.31 -7.16
C PHE A 42 -11.86 -10.51 -6.42
N HIS A 43 -12.68 -11.56 -6.35
CA HIS A 43 -12.36 -12.78 -5.61
C HIS A 43 -11.08 -13.50 -6.08
N VAL A 44 -10.54 -13.12 -7.24
CA VAL A 44 -9.29 -13.65 -7.82
C VAL A 44 -8.09 -13.51 -6.88
N PHE A 45 -8.04 -12.46 -6.04
CA PHE A 45 -6.93 -12.24 -5.10
C PHE A 45 -7.12 -12.90 -3.73
N ARG A 46 -8.24 -13.60 -3.50
CA ARG A 46 -8.53 -14.26 -2.21
C ARG A 46 -7.70 -15.53 -1.99
N LYS A 47 -7.17 -16.10 -3.07
CA LYS A 47 -6.25 -17.25 -3.04
C LYS A 47 -4.96 -16.90 -3.79
N PRO A 48 -3.85 -17.60 -3.51
CA PRO A 48 -2.63 -17.42 -4.27
C PRO A 48 -2.88 -17.63 -5.77
N LEU A 49 -2.38 -16.70 -6.58
CA LEU A 49 -2.50 -16.78 -8.03
C LEU A 49 -1.56 -17.89 -8.55
N MET A 50 -2.12 -19.00 -9.02
CA MET A 50 -1.36 -20.11 -9.62
C MET A 50 -1.07 -19.86 -11.10
N ILE A 51 -0.48 -18.70 -11.40
CA ILE A 51 -0.11 -18.26 -12.76
C ILE A 51 1.31 -17.68 -12.76
N ASN A 52 1.90 -17.51 -13.94
CA ASN A 52 3.20 -16.86 -14.07
C ASN A 52 3.11 -15.36 -13.70
N LEU A 53 4.28 -14.77 -13.42
CA LEU A 53 4.37 -13.37 -12.98
C LEU A 53 3.81 -12.39 -14.03
N GLU A 54 4.07 -12.65 -15.31
CA GLU A 54 3.58 -11.83 -16.42
C GLU A 54 2.05 -11.78 -16.46
N ASN A 55 1.38 -12.93 -16.34
CA ASN A 55 -0.08 -12.96 -16.32
C ASN A 55 -0.64 -12.37 -15.02
N ALA A 56 0.04 -12.52 -13.88
CA ALA A 56 -0.37 -11.89 -12.63
C ALA A 56 -0.37 -10.35 -12.73
N GLU A 57 0.61 -9.78 -13.44
CA GLU A 57 0.65 -8.35 -13.74
C GLU A 57 -0.53 -7.92 -14.61
N ILE A 58 -0.82 -8.69 -15.68
CA ILE A 58 -1.95 -8.43 -16.58
C ILE A 58 -3.29 -8.48 -15.81
N VAL A 59 -3.52 -9.53 -15.03
CA VAL A 59 -4.73 -9.69 -14.20
C VAL A 59 -4.88 -8.50 -13.25
N THR A 60 -3.79 -8.08 -12.60
CA THR A 60 -3.81 -6.92 -11.69
C THR A 60 -4.19 -5.63 -12.42
N LYS A 61 -3.62 -5.37 -13.60
CA LYS A 61 -3.97 -4.21 -14.43
C LYS A 61 -5.44 -4.24 -14.85
N ILE A 62 -5.94 -5.39 -15.30
CA ILE A 62 -7.35 -5.56 -15.69
C ILE A 62 -8.28 -5.24 -14.51
N CYS A 63 -7.98 -5.76 -13.32
CA CYS A 63 -8.78 -5.47 -12.13
C CYS A 63 -8.77 -3.97 -11.76
N ILE A 64 -7.63 -3.29 -11.93
CA ILE A 64 -7.54 -1.83 -11.73
C ILE A 64 -8.40 -1.08 -12.76
N TYR A 65 -8.29 -1.42 -14.05
CA TYR A 65 -9.10 -0.80 -15.09
C TYR A 65 -10.60 -1.02 -14.86
N LEU A 66 -10.98 -2.24 -14.49
CA LEU A 66 -12.37 -2.59 -14.17
C LEU A 66 -12.87 -1.83 -12.95
N HIS A 67 -12.06 -1.72 -11.90
CA HIS A 67 -12.39 -0.90 -10.73
C HIS A 67 -12.64 0.56 -11.12
N ASN A 68 -11.74 1.14 -11.92
CA ASN A 68 -11.86 2.52 -12.39
C ASN A 68 -13.11 2.72 -13.26
N PHE A 69 -13.45 1.74 -14.09
CA PHE A 69 -14.68 1.74 -14.87
C PHE A 69 -15.92 1.72 -13.96
N LEU A 70 -15.98 0.81 -12.99
CA LEU A 70 -17.09 0.71 -12.04
C LEU A 70 -17.26 1.96 -11.16
N ARG A 71 -16.17 2.64 -10.79
CA ARG A 71 -16.20 3.93 -10.07
C ARG A 71 -16.93 5.05 -10.83
N ARG A 72 -16.91 5.01 -12.16
CA ARG A 72 -17.57 6.00 -13.02
C ARG A 72 -19.09 5.83 -13.06
N ILE A 73 -19.59 4.64 -12.73
CA ILE A 73 -21.01 4.32 -12.70
C ILE A 73 -21.60 4.73 -11.34
N LYS A 74 -22.58 5.65 -11.33
CA LYS A 74 -23.13 6.23 -10.09
C LYS A 74 -23.77 5.19 -9.15
N THR A 75 -24.47 4.19 -9.71
CA THR A 75 -25.12 3.11 -8.95
C THR A 75 -24.12 2.13 -8.33
N SER A 76 -22.96 1.94 -8.96
CA SER A 76 -21.94 0.97 -8.53
C SER A 76 -20.89 1.59 -7.59
N ARG A 77 -20.75 2.92 -7.57
CA ARG A 77 -19.76 3.63 -6.72
C ARG A 77 -19.93 3.32 -5.23
N THR A 78 -21.15 3.36 -4.71
CA THR A 78 -21.46 3.11 -3.30
C THR A 78 -21.36 1.62 -2.93
N LEU A 79 -21.57 0.72 -3.88
CA LEU A 79 -21.50 -0.73 -3.67
C LEU A 79 -20.06 -1.24 -3.62
N HIS A 80 -19.15 -0.69 -4.43
CA HIS A 80 -17.78 -1.20 -4.56
C HIS A 80 -16.73 -0.46 -3.71
N CYS A 81 -17.01 0.77 -3.27
CA CYS A 81 -16.07 1.53 -2.44
C CYS A 81 -16.82 2.59 -1.62
N SER A 82 -17.53 2.16 -0.58
CA SER A 82 -18.06 3.10 0.42
C SER A 82 -16.91 3.76 1.21
N GLN A 83 -17.11 4.97 1.75
CA GLN A 83 -16.08 5.72 2.51
C GLN A 83 -15.42 4.91 3.65
N ARG A 84 -16.10 3.89 4.18
CA ARG A 84 -15.61 3.02 5.27
C ARG A 84 -14.81 1.81 4.79
N THR A 85 -14.65 1.66 3.47
CA THR A 85 -14.01 0.48 2.89
C THR A 85 -12.51 0.48 3.21
N LEU A 86 -11.83 1.62 3.06
CA LEU A 86 -10.38 1.78 3.22
C LEU A 86 -9.97 2.08 4.68
N ASP A 87 -8.71 1.80 5.02
CA ASP A 87 -8.13 2.25 6.28
C ASP A 87 -8.09 3.78 6.33
N ASN A 88 -8.49 4.36 7.48
CA ASN A 88 -8.49 5.79 7.73
C ASN A 88 -7.45 6.15 8.80
N GLU A 89 -6.86 7.34 8.75
CA GLU A 89 -5.96 7.83 9.79
C GLU A 89 -6.68 8.88 10.64
N THR A 90 -6.68 8.70 11.96
CA THR A 90 -7.14 9.72 12.92
C THR A 90 -6.13 10.87 12.98
N GLN A 91 -6.55 12.06 13.44
CA GLN A 91 -5.67 13.20 13.69
C GLN A 91 -4.43 12.85 14.54
N ASP A 92 -4.54 11.85 15.42
CA ASP A 92 -3.44 11.35 16.25
C ASP A 92 -2.44 10.41 15.52
N GLY A 93 -2.59 10.21 14.21
CA GLY A 93 -1.75 9.29 13.42
C GLY A 93 -2.06 7.80 13.66
N LYS A 94 -3.17 7.48 14.34
CA LYS A 94 -3.65 6.10 14.51
C LYS A 94 -4.42 5.66 13.27
N ILE A 95 -4.14 4.45 12.80
CA ILE A 95 -4.87 3.86 11.68
C ILE A 95 -6.09 3.08 12.18
N ILE A 96 -7.26 3.52 11.72
CA ILE A 96 -8.55 2.86 11.85
C ILE A 96 -8.68 1.87 10.68
N PRO A 97 -8.85 0.56 10.94
CA PRO A 97 -8.96 -0.44 9.89
C PRO A 97 -10.25 -0.26 9.06
N GLY A 98 -10.14 -0.37 7.75
CA GLY A 98 -11.26 -0.38 6.81
C GLY A 98 -12.02 -1.70 6.79
N SER A 99 -13.27 -1.68 6.31
CA SER A 99 -14.14 -2.86 6.27
C SER A 99 -13.63 -3.97 5.35
N TRP A 100 -12.79 -3.66 4.35
CA TRP A 100 -12.20 -4.67 3.46
C TRP A 100 -11.46 -5.76 4.24
N ARG A 101 -10.87 -5.42 5.40
CA ARG A 101 -10.11 -6.35 6.24
C ARG A 101 -10.97 -7.46 6.84
N ALA A 102 -12.26 -7.18 7.09
CA ALA A 102 -13.20 -8.19 7.56
C ALA A 102 -13.69 -9.08 6.41
N VAL A 103 -13.88 -8.50 5.22
CA VAL A 103 -14.35 -9.24 4.03
C VAL A 103 -13.35 -10.30 3.58
N VAL A 104 -12.04 -10.01 3.70
CA VAL A 104 -10.96 -10.92 3.31
C VAL A 104 -10.43 -11.76 4.48
N GLN A 105 -11.13 -11.78 5.61
CA GLN A 105 -10.70 -12.54 6.77
C GLN A 105 -10.79 -14.04 6.47
N GLY A 106 -9.65 -14.74 6.56
CA GLY A 106 -9.56 -16.17 6.24
C GLY A 106 -9.05 -16.48 4.83
N ASP A 107 -8.89 -15.45 3.98
CA ASP A 107 -8.30 -15.59 2.67
C ASP A 107 -6.79 -15.90 2.75
N THR A 108 -6.28 -16.57 1.72
CA THR A 108 -4.89 -17.09 1.66
C THR A 108 -4.04 -16.42 0.59
N GLY A 109 -4.61 -15.54 -0.23
CA GLY A 109 -3.90 -14.90 -1.34
C GLY A 109 -2.95 -13.79 -0.91
N LEU A 110 -3.44 -12.82 -0.13
CA LEU A 110 -2.67 -11.64 0.29
C LEU A 110 -2.30 -11.73 1.78
N LEU A 111 -1.46 -12.71 2.10
CA LEU A 111 -1.05 -12.97 3.47
C LEU A 111 -0.03 -11.95 4.00
N ASN A 112 -0.10 -11.72 5.31
CA ASN A 112 0.92 -10.94 6.01
C ASN A 112 2.27 -11.67 5.97
N LEU A 113 3.31 -10.97 5.52
CA LEU A 113 4.67 -11.46 5.65
C LEU A 113 4.99 -11.71 7.13
N THR A 114 5.39 -12.93 7.47
CA THR A 114 5.83 -13.27 8.83
C THR A 114 7.08 -12.45 9.15
N ASN A 115 7.01 -11.62 10.20
CA ASN A 115 8.19 -10.90 10.68
C ASN A 115 9.13 -11.90 11.34
N ARG A 116 10.09 -12.42 10.58
CA ARG A 116 11.21 -13.18 11.12
C ARG A 116 12.33 -12.21 11.47
N ALA A 117 12.58 -12.03 12.76
CA ALA A 117 13.72 -11.26 13.24
C ALA A 117 15.01 -11.88 12.69
N ARG A 118 15.62 -11.21 11.73
CA ARG A 118 16.93 -11.54 11.17
C ARG A 118 17.81 -10.30 11.23
N ARG A 119 19.11 -10.49 11.47
CA ARG A 119 20.07 -9.40 11.27
C ARG A 119 20.06 -9.06 9.78
N ALA A 120 19.67 -7.83 9.46
CA ALA A 120 19.70 -7.33 8.08
C ALA A 120 21.17 -7.32 7.57
N ASN A 121 21.37 -7.76 6.33
CA ASN A 121 22.67 -7.68 5.66
C ASN A 121 23.14 -6.20 5.61
N ILE A 122 24.45 -5.98 5.59
CA ILE A 122 25.09 -4.66 5.49
C ILE A 122 24.57 -3.92 4.25
N GLU A 123 24.52 -4.59 3.10
CA GLU A 123 23.99 -4.02 1.85
C GLU A 123 22.54 -3.51 2.00
N ALA A 124 21.67 -4.29 2.63
CA ALA A 124 20.29 -3.88 2.87
C ALA A 124 20.18 -2.67 3.81
N LYS A 125 21.13 -2.51 4.76
CA LYS A 125 21.21 -1.33 5.62
C LYS A 125 21.69 -0.10 4.84
N GLU A 126 22.66 -0.26 3.95
CA GLU A 126 23.15 0.83 3.10
C GLU A 126 22.08 1.29 2.10
N LEU A 127 21.39 0.37 1.43
CA LEU A 127 20.27 0.70 0.54
C LEU A 127 19.16 1.46 1.29
N ARG A 128 18.86 1.06 2.54
CA ARG A 128 17.92 1.79 3.39
C ARG A 128 18.39 3.22 3.67
N LYS A 129 19.69 3.42 3.94
CA LYS A 129 20.27 4.76 4.16
C LYS A 129 20.22 5.60 2.89
N GLU A 130 20.49 5.00 1.74
CA GLU A 130 20.39 5.64 0.44
C GLU A 130 18.97 6.13 0.17
N PHE A 131 17.96 5.26 0.31
CA PHE A 131 16.56 5.67 0.18
C PHE A 131 16.15 6.74 1.19
N MET A 132 16.66 6.66 2.41
CA MET A 132 16.42 7.67 3.44
C MET A 132 16.97 9.05 3.01
N ARG A 133 18.20 9.10 2.49
CA ARG A 133 18.81 10.33 1.95
C ARG A 133 18.03 10.83 0.75
N TYR A 134 17.73 9.97 -0.22
CA TYR A 134 16.97 10.31 -1.43
C TYR A 134 15.62 10.95 -1.11
N PHE A 135 14.88 10.42 -0.13
CA PHE A 135 13.58 10.98 0.25
C PHE A 135 13.66 12.21 1.18
N GLN A 136 14.86 12.58 1.63
CA GLN A 136 15.12 13.76 2.47
C GLN A 136 15.75 14.91 1.69
N SER A 137 16.56 14.63 0.68
CA SER A 137 16.99 15.64 -0.29
C SER A 137 15.77 16.13 -1.07
N ASP A 138 15.62 17.45 -1.20
CA ASP A 138 14.50 18.17 -1.81
C ASP A 138 14.20 17.89 -3.31
N ASP A 139 14.72 16.79 -3.88
CA ASP A 139 14.53 16.41 -5.29
C ASP A 139 13.10 15.94 -5.63
N ARG A 140 12.14 16.16 -4.71
CA ARG A 140 10.74 15.77 -4.84
C ARG A 140 9.84 16.77 -5.55
N LEU A 141 10.34 17.92 -6.02
CA LEU A 141 9.48 18.89 -6.73
C LEU A 141 9.64 18.96 -8.25
N VAL A 142 10.63 18.29 -8.90
CA VAL A 142 10.89 18.53 -10.34
C VAL A 142 10.94 17.28 -11.23
N ARG A 143 10.88 16.05 -10.71
CA ARG A 143 10.97 14.83 -11.56
C ARG A 143 9.75 13.90 -11.56
N THR A 144 8.57 14.42 -11.20
CA THR A 144 7.31 13.92 -11.77
C THR A 144 7.02 14.81 -12.98
N ILE A 145 7.59 14.55 -14.16
CA ILE A 145 6.92 13.85 -15.24
C ILE A 145 8.02 13.22 -16.12
N SER A 146 8.29 11.93 -15.93
CA SER A 146 8.72 11.07 -17.03
C SER A 146 7.47 10.28 -17.43
N PRO A 147 7.05 10.28 -18.71
CA PRO A 147 5.76 9.74 -19.15
C PRO A 147 5.65 8.21 -19.06
N ASN A 148 6.70 7.51 -18.60
CA ASN A 148 6.81 6.05 -18.71
C ASN A 148 6.86 5.29 -17.37
N PHE A 149 6.68 5.95 -16.22
CA PHE A 149 6.59 5.26 -14.92
C PHE A 149 5.20 5.48 -14.31
N SER A 150 4.31 4.50 -14.54
CA SER A 150 2.87 4.51 -14.21
C SER A 150 2.55 4.42 -12.71
N PHE A 151 3.20 5.26 -11.88
CA PHE A 151 2.80 5.48 -10.49
C PHE A 151 1.58 6.41 -10.36
N PHE A 152 1.10 6.99 -11.45
CA PHE A 152 0.03 8.00 -11.45
C PHE A 152 -1.40 7.43 -11.43
N THR A 153 -1.58 6.11 -11.47
CA THR A 153 -2.93 5.52 -11.38
C THR A 153 -3.46 5.39 -9.94
N LEU A 154 -2.61 5.56 -8.91
CA LEU A 154 -3.05 5.51 -7.51
C LEU A 154 -3.61 6.84 -6.98
N THR A 155 -3.29 7.98 -7.62
CA THR A 155 -3.90 9.27 -7.26
C THR A 155 -5.38 9.34 -7.66
N PHE A 156 -5.82 8.49 -8.60
CA PHE A 156 -7.23 8.41 -9.00
C PHE A 156 -8.10 7.50 -8.11
N LEU A 157 -7.50 6.77 -7.18
CA LEU A 157 -8.23 5.90 -6.24
C LEU A 157 -8.73 6.64 -4.99
N LEU A 158 -8.28 7.88 -4.73
CA LEU A 158 -8.59 8.64 -3.49
C LEU A 158 -9.24 10.03 -3.70
N SER A 159 -9.73 10.38 -4.89
CA SER A 159 -10.68 11.48 -5.09
C SER A 159 -12.05 11.00 -5.53
#